data_AF-A0A3C1VED8-F1
#
_entry.id   AF-A0A3C1VED8-F1
#
_cell.length_a   1.000
_cell.length_b   1.000
_cell.length_c   1.000
_cell.angle_alpha   90.00
_cell.angle_beta   90.00
_cell.angle_gamma   90.00
#
_symmetry.space_group_name_H-M   'P 1'
#
loop_
_entity.id
_entity.type
_entity.pdbx_description
1 polymer ?
#
loop_
_entity_poly.entity_id
_entity_poly.type
_entity_poly.pdbx_seq_one_letter_code
_entity_poly.pdbx_strand_id
1 'polypeptide(L)'
;RLSGGAVTCRVGETNNSTAFLGQFAGAAKGNFRTRALIESFWNLTHNETGERLVFPGQTGSHARVNAPEDLIGRGKEMDLMLRAMPALPEWVFQNLRKPLPEFNEAVRAIGEINERMNRRGIMPGTEHMIEGFVEAGLVTTDFDLPGIGLVARADFEERLKGRSEDDQRAILAVCKASARKLSPREVFDSRRGELVPWRREALAQLLYPAHRPEISRVTKNGLVVIEDQDVAPSALRFLAHHFSAGDEFETVINPMVPDLLFIYDARANRKGAWLGTLKLWGSVNRADDAAVQRRIGMAEQVKRELLEPLTKMGGRLAKNRAEDLEHNNAVLGALGSEKKTAVAEARAAMMTMPD
;
A
#
# COMPACT_ATOMS: atom_id res chain seq x y z
N ARG A 1 45.89 -18.08 -15.96
CA ARG A 1 44.53 -18.25 -16.54
C ARG A 1 44.30 -19.75 -16.72
N LEU A 2 43.38 -20.34 -15.96
CA LEU A 2 43.20 -21.80 -15.84
C LEU A 2 42.78 -22.54 -17.13
N SER A 3 42.17 -21.85 -18.11
CA SER A 3 41.66 -22.47 -19.36
C SER A 3 42.31 -21.96 -20.64
N GLY A 4 43.36 -21.12 -20.56
CA GLY A 4 43.97 -20.53 -21.76
C GLY A 4 43.03 -19.68 -22.64
N GLY A 5 41.82 -19.34 -22.16
CA GLY A 5 40.80 -18.63 -22.96
C GLY A 5 39.78 -19.54 -23.66
N ALA A 6 39.87 -20.87 -23.50
CA ALA A 6 38.90 -21.81 -24.09
C ALA A 6 37.54 -21.81 -23.38
N VAL A 7 37.50 -21.38 -22.12
CA VAL A 7 36.25 -21.23 -21.36
C VAL A 7 35.99 -19.73 -21.19
N THR A 8 35.00 -19.23 -21.92
CA THR A 8 34.51 -17.85 -21.81
C THR A 8 33.36 -17.81 -20.81
N CYS A 9 33.61 -17.31 -19.60
CA CYS A 9 32.54 -17.06 -18.63
C CYS A 9 31.91 -15.69 -18.93
N ARG A 10 30.58 -15.65 -19.02
CA ARG A 10 29.84 -14.40 -19.18
C ARG A 10 29.98 -13.57 -17.90
N VAL A 11 30.45 -12.33 -18.03
CA VAL A 11 30.50 -11.37 -16.92
C VAL A 11 29.08 -10.82 -16.72
N GLY A 12 28.54 -10.94 -15.51
CA GLY A 12 27.23 -10.38 -15.19
C GLY A 12 27.30 -8.85 -15.13
N GLU A 13 26.28 -8.19 -15.68
CA GLU A 13 26.17 -6.71 -15.78
C GLU A 13 26.26 -5.98 -14.42
N THR A 14 26.04 -6.69 -13.32
CA THR A 14 25.93 -6.09 -12.00
C THR A 14 27.24 -5.98 -11.20
N ASN A 15 28.29 -6.73 -11.53
CA ASN A 15 29.54 -6.75 -10.75
C ASN A 15 30.83 -6.59 -11.59
N ASN A 16 30.72 -6.44 -12.92
CA ASN A 16 31.86 -6.24 -13.85
C ASN A 16 33.05 -7.20 -13.63
N SER A 17 32.79 -8.37 -13.06
CA SER A 17 33.75 -9.44 -12.79
C SER A 17 33.08 -10.79 -13.10
N THR A 18 33.86 -11.78 -13.56
CA THR A 18 33.33 -13.12 -13.79
C THR A 18 32.81 -13.66 -12.47
N ALA A 19 31.53 -14.06 -12.44
CA ALA A 19 30.91 -14.69 -11.28
C ALA A 19 31.17 -16.21 -11.35
N PHE A 20 31.95 -16.74 -10.41
CA PHE A 20 32.16 -18.18 -10.23
C PHE A 20 31.25 -18.70 -9.11
N LEU A 21 30.85 -19.97 -9.19
CA LEU A 21 30.18 -20.66 -8.08
C LEU A 21 31.06 -20.55 -6.82
N GLY A 22 30.51 -20.03 -5.72
CA GLY A 22 31.24 -19.86 -4.45
C GLY A 22 32.14 -18.62 -4.33
N GLN A 23 32.20 -17.75 -5.35
CA GLN A 23 33.03 -16.53 -5.28
C GLN A 23 32.53 -15.48 -4.28
N PHE A 24 31.23 -15.50 -4.00
CA PHE A 24 30.63 -14.65 -2.98
C PHE A 24 30.17 -15.56 -1.85
N ALA A 25 30.65 -15.31 -0.63
CA ALA A 25 30.08 -15.93 0.55
C ALA A 25 28.58 -15.61 0.61
N GLY A 26 27.76 -16.58 0.99
CA GLY A 26 26.34 -16.39 1.23
C GLY A 26 26.12 -15.28 2.24
N ALA A 27 25.76 -14.08 1.78
CA ALA A 27 25.42 -13.00 2.69
C ALA A 27 23.99 -13.24 3.20
N ALA A 28 23.80 -13.22 4.52
CA ALA A 28 22.47 -13.25 5.15
C ALA A 28 21.58 -12.05 4.75
N LYS A 29 22.16 -11.05 4.07
CA LYS A 29 21.50 -9.88 3.51
C LYS A 29 21.51 -10.04 1.99
N GLY A 30 20.34 -10.09 1.37
CA GLY A 30 20.22 -10.18 -0.08
C GLY A 30 21.01 -9.04 -0.74
N ASN A 31 21.82 -9.38 -1.73
CA ASN A 31 22.52 -8.38 -2.53
C ASN A 31 21.70 -8.11 -3.80
N PHE A 32 21.13 -6.91 -3.89
CA PHE A 32 20.33 -6.49 -5.05
C PHE A 32 21.10 -6.56 -6.38
N ARG A 33 22.43 -6.66 -6.33
CA ARG A 33 23.31 -6.81 -7.50
C ARG A 33 23.59 -8.27 -7.88
N THR A 34 23.25 -9.25 -7.07
CA THR A 34 23.55 -10.67 -7.38
C THR A 34 22.28 -11.50 -7.32
N ARG A 35 21.99 -12.20 -8.42
CA ARG A 35 20.92 -13.19 -8.49
C ARG A 35 21.42 -14.51 -7.89
N ALA A 36 20.53 -15.27 -7.26
CA ALA A 36 20.81 -16.68 -6.96
C ALA A 36 21.17 -17.40 -8.27
N LEU A 37 22.22 -18.23 -8.24
CA LEU A 37 22.80 -18.81 -9.46
C LEU A 37 21.98 -20.01 -9.95
N ILE A 38 21.46 -20.81 -9.01
CA ILE A 38 20.67 -22.03 -9.24
C ILE A 38 19.18 -21.67 -9.31
N GLU A 39 18.66 -20.92 -8.33
CA GLU A 39 17.24 -20.60 -8.22
C GLU A 39 16.95 -19.11 -8.46
N SER A 40 17.28 -18.62 -9.65
CA SER A 40 16.94 -17.24 -10.01
C SER A 40 15.41 -17.03 -10.03
N PHE A 41 14.94 -15.96 -9.40
CA PHE A 41 13.52 -15.64 -9.21
C PHE A 41 12.69 -15.78 -10.50
N TRP A 42 13.17 -15.18 -11.60
CA TRP A 42 12.43 -15.16 -12.87
C TRP A 42 12.34 -16.54 -13.55
N ASN A 43 13.41 -17.33 -13.53
CA ASN A 43 13.38 -18.68 -14.12
C ASN A 43 12.40 -19.58 -13.36
N LEU A 44 12.34 -19.40 -12.04
CA LEU A 44 11.49 -20.20 -11.19
C LEU A 44 10.01 -19.90 -11.42
N THR A 45 9.62 -18.62 -11.50
CA THR A 45 8.26 -18.24 -11.88
C THR A 45 7.89 -18.80 -13.25
N HIS A 46 8.80 -18.76 -14.23
CA HIS A 46 8.55 -19.34 -15.56
C HIS A 46 8.36 -20.86 -15.54
N ASN A 47 9.14 -21.59 -14.73
CA ASN A 47 8.99 -23.03 -14.59
C ASN A 47 7.68 -23.41 -13.90
N GLU A 48 7.33 -22.71 -12.82
CA GLU A 48 6.11 -22.94 -12.05
C GLU A 48 4.84 -22.56 -12.83
N THR A 49 4.95 -21.62 -13.78
CA THR A 49 3.86 -21.24 -14.70
C THR A 49 3.91 -21.99 -16.03
N GLY A 50 4.81 -22.97 -16.18
CA GLY A 50 4.98 -23.73 -17.42
C GLY A 50 3.81 -24.66 -17.75
N GLU A 51 2.93 -24.93 -16.79
CA GLU A 51 1.73 -25.75 -17.00
C GLU A 51 0.70 -25.01 -17.88
N ARG A 52 0.65 -25.39 -19.16
CA ARG A 52 -0.22 -24.76 -20.17
C ARG A 52 -1.72 -24.95 -19.93
N LEU A 53 -2.11 -25.89 -19.06
CA LEU A 53 -3.51 -26.04 -18.65
C LEU A 53 -3.95 -24.90 -17.74
N VAL A 54 -3.04 -24.40 -16.89
CA VAL A 54 -3.30 -23.31 -15.94
C VAL A 54 -2.95 -21.96 -16.55
N PHE A 55 -1.86 -21.88 -17.32
CA PHE A 55 -1.41 -20.67 -18.01
C PHE A 55 -1.34 -20.90 -19.53
N PRO A 56 -2.49 -20.96 -20.21
CA PRO A 56 -2.50 -21.05 -21.66
C PRO A 56 -1.88 -19.77 -22.24
N GLY A 57 -0.97 -19.94 -23.21
CA GLY A 57 -0.20 -18.83 -23.79
C GLY A 57 1.14 -18.54 -23.10
N GLN A 58 1.54 -19.28 -22.05
CA GLN A 58 2.88 -19.09 -21.48
C GLN A 58 3.98 -19.42 -22.50
N THR A 59 4.82 -18.43 -22.78
CA THR A 59 6.02 -18.59 -23.61
C THR A 59 7.22 -18.89 -22.73
N GLY A 60 8.00 -19.92 -23.10
CA GLY A 60 9.23 -20.23 -22.39
C GLY A 60 10.29 -19.12 -22.47
N SER A 61 11.48 -19.39 -21.93
CA SER A 61 12.59 -18.45 -21.71
C SER A 61 13.09 -17.66 -22.94
N HIS A 62 12.73 -18.07 -24.16
CA HIS A 62 13.16 -17.42 -25.40
C HIS A 62 11.98 -16.97 -26.27
N ALA A 63 11.05 -16.20 -25.72
CA ALA A 63 9.93 -15.63 -26.47
C ALA A 63 10.36 -14.85 -27.74
N ARG A 64 11.52 -14.18 -27.76
CA ARG A 64 11.98 -13.47 -28.98
C ARG A 64 12.33 -14.36 -30.17
N VAL A 65 12.63 -15.64 -29.94
CA VAL A 65 13.04 -16.60 -30.97
C VAL A 65 12.00 -17.71 -31.15
N ASN A 66 11.30 -18.06 -30.05
CA ASN A 66 10.39 -19.18 -29.93
C ASN A 66 8.98 -18.75 -29.50
N ALA A 67 8.62 -17.46 -29.59
CA ALA A 67 7.21 -17.08 -29.42
C ALA A 67 6.40 -17.81 -30.49
N PRO A 68 5.41 -18.62 -30.10
CA PRO A 68 4.53 -19.24 -31.07
C PRO A 68 3.80 -18.14 -31.84
N GLU A 69 3.79 -18.20 -33.18
CA GLU A 69 2.93 -17.35 -34.02
C GLU A 69 1.45 -17.42 -33.56
N ASP A 70 1.08 -18.56 -32.96
CA ASP A 70 -0.20 -18.88 -32.33
C ASP A 70 -0.65 -17.86 -31.26
N LEU A 71 0.25 -17.14 -30.57
CA LEU A 71 -0.17 -16.16 -29.55
C LEU A 71 -1.04 -15.03 -30.10
N ILE A 72 -0.68 -14.53 -31.29
CA ILE A 72 -1.46 -13.48 -31.98
C ILE A 72 -2.83 -14.06 -32.37
N GLY A 73 -2.87 -15.33 -32.79
CA GLY A 73 -4.11 -16.06 -33.09
C GLY A 73 -5.02 -16.18 -31.86
N ARG A 74 -4.47 -16.62 -30.72
CA ARG A 74 -5.19 -16.73 -29.44
C ARG A 74 -5.74 -15.41 -28.94
N GLY A 75 -5.00 -14.31 -29.13
CA GLY A 75 -5.49 -12.98 -28.79
C GLY A 75 -6.72 -12.60 -29.62
N LYS A 76 -6.67 -12.80 -30.94
CA LYS A 76 -7.83 -12.57 -31.83
C LYS A 76 -9.00 -13.49 -31.52
N GLU A 77 -8.73 -14.76 -31.20
CA GLU A 77 -9.75 -15.72 -30.77
C GLU A 77 -10.44 -15.26 -29.48
N MET A 78 -9.67 -14.82 -28.47
CA MET A 78 -10.20 -14.26 -27.23
C MET A 78 -11.10 -13.05 -27.50
N ASP A 79 -10.66 -12.11 -28.33
CA ASP A 79 -11.45 -10.92 -28.67
C ASP A 79 -12.79 -11.29 -29.32
N LEU A 80 -12.79 -12.28 -30.23
CA LEU A 80 -14.01 -12.78 -30.86
C LEU A 80 -14.93 -13.45 -29.85
N MET A 81 -14.38 -14.27 -28.94
CA MET A 81 -15.15 -14.89 -27.86
C MET A 81 -15.78 -13.85 -26.96
N LEU A 82 -15.02 -12.87 -26.47
CA LEU A 82 -15.50 -11.79 -25.61
C LEU A 82 -16.63 -10.98 -26.27
N ARG A 83 -16.55 -10.74 -27.58
CA ARG A 83 -17.63 -10.08 -28.34
C ARG A 83 -18.89 -10.93 -28.50
N ALA A 84 -18.74 -12.25 -28.59
CA ALA A 84 -19.84 -13.18 -28.73
C ALA A 84 -20.53 -13.52 -27.40
N MET A 85 -19.79 -13.45 -26.28
CA MET A 85 -20.27 -13.81 -24.94
C MET A 85 -21.62 -13.18 -24.53
N PRO A 86 -21.89 -11.88 -24.77
CA PRO A 86 -23.18 -11.28 -24.41
C PRO A 86 -24.40 -11.88 -25.12
N ALA A 87 -24.20 -12.55 -26.25
CA ALA A 87 -25.26 -13.21 -27.02
C ALA A 87 -25.47 -14.68 -26.63
N LEU A 88 -24.61 -15.25 -25.78
CA LEU A 88 -24.68 -16.65 -25.37
C LEU A 88 -25.49 -16.81 -24.07
N PRO A 89 -26.19 -17.93 -23.88
CA PRO A 89 -26.75 -18.28 -22.58
C PRO A 89 -25.66 -18.42 -21.50
N GLU A 90 -25.96 -18.02 -20.27
CA GLU A 90 -25.03 -18.02 -19.13
C GLU A 90 -24.34 -19.38 -18.91
N TRP A 91 -25.08 -20.48 -19.03
CA TRP A 91 -24.54 -21.83 -18.85
C TRP A 91 -23.49 -22.19 -19.91
N VAL A 92 -23.57 -21.62 -21.12
CA VAL A 92 -22.56 -21.83 -22.17
C VAL A 92 -21.31 -21.03 -21.82
N PHE A 93 -21.49 -19.76 -21.47
CA PHE A 93 -20.40 -18.84 -21.09
C PHE A 93 -19.52 -19.42 -19.98
N GLN A 94 -20.13 -19.96 -18.92
CA GLN A 94 -19.39 -20.53 -17.77
C GLN A 94 -18.56 -21.77 -18.12
N ASN A 95 -18.91 -22.48 -19.19
CA ASN A 95 -18.22 -23.69 -19.63
C ASN A 95 -17.24 -23.45 -20.80
N LEU A 96 -17.13 -22.23 -21.31
CA LEU A 96 -16.19 -21.91 -22.38
C LEU A 96 -14.75 -22.00 -21.89
N ARG A 97 -13.94 -22.79 -22.60
CA ARG A 97 -12.49 -22.82 -22.40
C ARG A 97 -11.87 -21.62 -23.10
N LYS A 98 -11.42 -20.66 -22.31
CA LYS A 98 -10.77 -19.44 -22.78
C LYS A 98 -9.34 -19.76 -23.27
N PRO A 99 -8.89 -19.24 -24.42
CA PRO A 99 -7.55 -19.52 -24.98
C PRO A 99 -6.40 -18.83 -24.23
N LEU A 100 -6.72 -17.84 -23.40
CA LEU A 100 -5.84 -17.12 -22.47
C LEU A 100 -6.57 -16.97 -21.13
N PRO A 101 -5.86 -16.88 -20.00
CA PRO A 101 -6.50 -16.60 -18.71
C PRO A 101 -7.02 -15.16 -18.67
N GLU A 102 -8.10 -14.93 -17.92
CA GLU A 102 -8.52 -13.56 -17.59
C GLU A 102 -7.47 -12.91 -16.68
N PHE A 103 -7.31 -11.58 -16.75
CA PHE A 103 -6.23 -10.87 -16.07
C PHE A 103 -6.25 -11.07 -14.54
N ASN A 104 -7.39 -10.90 -13.88
CA ASN A 104 -7.50 -11.07 -12.43
C ASN A 104 -7.32 -12.53 -12.01
N GLU A 105 -7.84 -13.49 -12.79
CA GLU A 105 -7.58 -14.92 -12.59
C GLU A 105 -6.09 -15.24 -12.68
N ALA A 106 -5.38 -14.69 -13.68
CA ALA A 106 -3.95 -14.86 -13.85
C ALA A 106 -3.16 -14.23 -12.69
N VAL A 107 -3.52 -13.01 -12.26
CA VAL A 107 -2.89 -12.32 -11.12
C VAL A 107 -3.04 -13.15 -9.85
N ARG A 108 -4.23 -13.70 -9.59
CA ARG A 108 -4.48 -14.57 -8.43
C ARG A 108 -3.62 -15.83 -8.49
N ALA A 109 -3.63 -16.52 -9.63
CA ALA A 109 -2.86 -17.76 -9.80
C ALA A 109 -1.35 -17.53 -9.65
N ILE A 110 -0.81 -16.43 -10.22
CA ILE A 110 0.58 -16.03 -10.02
C ILE A 110 0.86 -15.70 -8.55
N GLY A 111 -0.06 -15.04 -7.87
CA GLY A 111 0.03 -14.77 -6.43
C GLY A 111 0.16 -16.05 -5.59
N GLU A 112 -0.66 -17.05 -5.88
CA GLU A 112 -0.62 -18.38 -5.23
C GLU A 112 0.70 -19.10 -5.52
N ILE A 113 1.18 -19.06 -6.76
CA ILE A 113 2.48 -19.61 -7.13
C ILE A 113 3.59 -18.93 -6.35
N ASN A 114 3.62 -17.59 -6.32
CA ASN A 114 4.62 -16.83 -5.58
C ASN A 114 4.62 -17.18 -4.08
N GLU A 115 3.44 -17.32 -3.48
CA GLU A 115 3.35 -17.70 -2.07
C GLU A 115 3.85 -19.13 -1.83
N ARG A 116 3.51 -20.08 -2.71
CA ARG A 116 4.04 -21.45 -2.66
C ARG A 116 5.56 -21.47 -2.82
N MET A 117 6.10 -20.70 -3.76
CA MET A 117 7.54 -20.56 -3.95
C MET A 117 8.23 -20.02 -2.69
N ASN A 118 7.62 -19.04 -2.03
CA ASN A 118 8.15 -18.44 -0.81
C ASN A 118 8.06 -19.37 0.41
N ARG A 119 7.11 -20.31 0.43
CA ARG A 119 6.92 -21.30 1.50
C ARG A 119 7.72 -22.60 1.33
N ARG A 120 8.47 -22.74 0.24
CA ARG A 120 9.35 -23.89 0.01
C ARG A 120 10.31 -24.11 1.17
N GLY A 121 10.47 -25.38 1.57
CA GLY A 121 11.27 -25.81 2.72
C GLY A 121 10.44 -26.12 3.98
N ILE A 122 9.14 -25.79 3.99
CA ILE A 122 8.23 -26.12 5.11
C ILE A 122 7.63 -27.51 4.93
N MET A 123 7.23 -27.87 3.70
CA MET A 123 6.63 -29.19 3.42
C MET A 123 7.65 -30.18 2.85
N PRO A 124 7.51 -31.49 3.14
CA PRO A 124 8.37 -32.51 2.55
C PRO A 124 8.37 -32.44 1.02
N GLY A 125 9.54 -32.49 0.39
CA GLY A 125 9.68 -32.44 -1.07
C GLY A 125 9.51 -31.05 -1.68
N THR A 126 9.50 -30.00 -0.85
CA THR A 126 9.46 -28.60 -1.31
C THR A 126 10.76 -27.86 -1.01
N GLU A 127 11.89 -28.57 -0.86
CA GLU A 127 13.17 -27.97 -0.51
C GLU A 127 13.61 -26.96 -1.58
N HIS A 128 14.32 -25.92 -1.14
CA HIS A 128 14.90 -24.93 -2.05
C HIS A 128 16.43 -25.02 -2.03
N MET A 129 17.02 -24.77 -3.19
CA MET A 129 18.45 -24.85 -3.48
C MET A 129 19.13 -23.48 -3.50
N ILE A 130 18.47 -22.44 -2.99
CA ILE A 130 19.09 -21.12 -2.79
C ILE A 130 20.43 -21.28 -2.04
N GLU A 131 21.48 -20.70 -2.63
CA GLU A 131 22.84 -20.76 -2.12
C GLU A 131 23.03 -19.81 -0.94
N GLY A 132 23.99 -20.11 -0.06
CA GLY A 132 24.36 -19.20 1.01
C GLY A 132 23.49 -19.24 2.26
N PHE A 133 22.36 -19.97 2.25
CA PHE A 133 21.47 -20.07 3.40
C PHE A 133 22.13 -20.75 4.60
N VAL A 134 22.93 -21.79 4.36
CA VAL A 134 23.63 -22.54 5.42
C VAL A 134 24.73 -21.68 6.02
N GLU A 135 25.53 -21.03 5.18
CA GLU A 135 26.62 -20.14 5.57
C GLU A 135 26.11 -18.89 6.31
N ALA A 136 24.91 -18.42 5.95
CA ALA A 136 24.23 -17.31 6.59
C ALA A 136 23.55 -17.68 7.94
N GLY A 137 23.58 -18.96 8.33
CA GLY A 137 22.90 -19.46 9.53
C GLY A 137 21.36 -19.45 9.41
N LEU A 138 20.82 -19.39 8.19
CA LEU A 138 19.38 -19.42 7.91
C LEU A 138 18.86 -20.87 7.84
N VAL A 139 19.15 -21.61 8.89
CA VAL A 139 18.79 -23.02 9.07
C VAL A 139 18.05 -23.20 10.39
N THR A 140 17.15 -24.16 10.44
CA THR A 140 16.45 -24.58 11.65
C THR A 140 16.57 -26.08 11.83
N THR A 141 16.39 -26.53 13.07
CA THR A 141 16.22 -27.93 13.41
C THR A 141 14.77 -28.14 13.78
N ASP A 142 14.05 -28.82 12.90
CA ASP A 142 12.65 -29.16 13.08
C ASP A 142 12.51 -30.62 13.51
N PHE A 143 11.30 -31.02 13.91
CA PHE A 143 11.04 -32.35 14.45
C PHE A 143 10.08 -33.11 13.55
N ASP A 144 10.51 -34.26 13.04
CA ASP A 144 9.65 -35.19 12.32
C ASP A 144 8.92 -36.10 13.31
N LEU A 145 7.59 -35.97 13.34
CA LEU A 145 6.71 -36.74 14.21
C LEU A 145 6.06 -37.88 13.41
N PRO A 146 6.18 -39.15 13.85
CA PRO A 146 5.53 -40.26 13.17
C PRO A 146 4.02 -40.05 13.01
N GLY A 147 3.52 -40.22 11.77
CA GLY A 147 2.11 -40.06 11.41
C GLY A 147 1.61 -38.62 11.26
N ILE A 148 2.42 -37.62 11.63
CA ILE A 148 2.10 -36.19 11.47
C ILE A 148 3.00 -35.55 10.40
N GLY A 149 4.27 -35.96 10.34
CA GLY A 149 5.30 -35.40 9.47
C GLY A 149 6.13 -34.32 10.16
N LEU A 150 6.84 -33.52 9.37
CA LEU A 150 7.71 -32.46 9.85
C LEU A 150 6.91 -31.35 10.55
N VAL A 151 7.27 -31.04 11.80
CA VAL A 151 6.70 -29.96 12.61
C VAL A 151 7.80 -28.94 12.91
N ALA A 152 7.48 -27.66 12.66
CA ALA A 152 8.37 -26.56 12.97
C ALA A 152 8.70 -26.52 14.46
N ARG A 153 9.94 -26.15 14.81
CA ARG A 153 10.38 -26.10 16.22
C ARG A 153 9.46 -25.29 17.13
N ALA A 154 8.99 -24.13 16.67
CA ALA A 154 8.09 -23.27 17.45
C ALA A 154 6.75 -23.96 17.76
N ASP A 155 6.14 -24.58 16.75
CA ASP A 155 4.89 -25.34 16.90
C ASP A 155 5.09 -26.57 17.78
N PHE A 156 6.25 -27.22 17.66
CA PHE A 156 6.61 -28.36 18.49
C PHE A 156 6.74 -27.96 19.97
N GLU A 157 7.47 -26.88 20.26
CA GLU A 157 7.61 -26.33 21.62
C GLU A 157 6.25 -25.91 22.18
N GLU A 158 5.38 -25.29 21.38
CA GLU A 158 4.02 -24.94 21.79
C GLU A 158 3.16 -26.18 22.11
N ARG A 159 3.24 -27.24 21.31
CA ARG A 159 2.53 -28.51 21.56
C ARG A 159 2.99 -29.22 22.84
N LEU A 160 4.23 -28.97 23.27
CA LEU A 160 4.78 -29.48 24.52
C LEU A 160 4.40 -28.64 25.75
N LYS A 161 3.99 -27.38 25.57
CA LYS A 161 3.55 -26.52 26.68
C LYS A 161 2.37 -27.14 27.40
N GLY A 162 2.45 -27.21 28.73
CA GLY A 162 1.40 -27.75 29.60
C GLY A 162 1.33 -29.27 29.70
N ARG A 163 2.24 -30.01 29.04
CA ARG A 163 2.39 -31.48 29.23
C ARG A 163 3.29 -31.81 30.41
N SER A 164 3.13 -33.00 30.98
CA SER A 164 4.01 -33.50 32.04
C SER A 164 5.43 -33.76 31.51
N GLU A 165 6.43 -33.74 32.38
CA GLU A 165 7.83 -34.00 31.99
C GLU A 165 8.02 -35.41 31.40
N ASP A 166 7.24 -36.39 31.86
CA ASP A 166 7.26 -37.77 31.35
C ASP A 166 6.71 -37.85 29.93
N ASP A 167 5.60 -37.14 29.66
CA ASP A 167 5.02 -37.06 28.31
C ASP A 167 5.95 -36.34 27.34
N GLN A 168 6.59 -35.26 27.79
CA GLN A 168 7.55 -34.53 26.96
C GLN A 168 8.74 -35.41 26.57
N ARG A 169 9.29 -36.18 27.52
CA ARG A 169 10.38 -37.14 27.26
C ARG A 169 9.95 -38.25 26.31
N ALA A 170 8.75 -38.81 26.47
CA ALA A 170 8.23 -39.84 25.58
C ALA A 170 8.04 -39.33 24.15
N ILE A 171 7.51 -38.11 23.98
CA ILE A 171 7.35 -37.47 22.66
C ILE A 171 8.73 -37.24 22.04
N LEU A 172 9.68 -36.65 22.78
CA LEU A 172 11.03 -36.39 22.29
C LEU A 172 11.77 -37.67 21.87
N ALA A 173 11.56 -38.78 22.56
CA ALA A 173 12.19 -40.07 22.24
C ALA A 173 11.73 -40.66 20.90
N VAL A 174 10.53 -40.30 20.45
CA VAL A 174 9.92 -40.79 19.21
C VAL A 174 10.11 -39.82 18.04
N CYS A 175 10.41 -38.54 18.32
CA CYS A 175 10.66 -37.53 17.30
C CYS A 175 12.06 -37.64 16.70
N LYS A 176 12.19 -37.40 15.39
CA LYS A 176 13.49 -37.29 14.73
C LYS A 176 13.81 -35.84 14.42
N ALA A 177 14.90 -35.33 14.98
CA ALA A 177 15.41 -34.01 14.62
C ALA A 177 15.87 -34.00 13.15
N SER A 178 15.39 -33.03 12.38
CA SER A 178 15.72 -32.84 10.96
C SER A 178 16.20 -31.41 10.74
N ALA A 179 17.44 -31.27 10.27
CA ALA A 179 17.98 -29.98 9.88
C ALA A 179 17.40 -29.57 8.52
N ARG A 180 16.88 -28.35 8.42
CA ARG A 180 16.39 -27.78 7.16
C ARG A 180 16.80 -26.32 6.99
N LYS A 181 16.80 -25.86 5.74
CA LYS A 181 16.88 -24.42 5.44
C LYS A 181 15.54 -23.76 5.80
N LEU A 182 15.60 -22.55 6.34
CA LEU A 182 14.41 -21.72 6.52
C LEU A 182 13.83 -21.35 5.15
N SER A 183 12.52 -21.33 5.02
CA SER A 183 11.87 -20.86 3.80
C SER A 183 12.13 -19.36 3.57
N PRO A 184 12.13 -18.88 2.32
CA PRO A 184 12.20 -17.45 2.02
C PRO A 184 11.18 -16.61 2.79
N ARG A 185 9.97 -17.15 2.99
CA ARG A 185 8.91 -16.52 3.76
C ARG A 185 9.29 -16.34 5.24
N GLU A 186 9.76 -17.40 5.89
CA GLU A 186 10.19 -17.34 7.30
C GLU A 186 11.32 -16.34 7.50
N VAL A 187 12.30 -16.34 6.59
CA VAL A 187 13.41 -15.37 6.63
C VAL A 187 12.89 -13.94 6.49
N PHE A 188 11.98 -13.68 5.54
CA PHE A 188 11.38 -12.35 5.37
C PHE A 188 10.58 -11.92 6.60
N ASP A 189 9.68 -12.78 7.09
CA ASP A 189 8.79 -12.45 8.21
C ASP A 189 9.59 -12.20 9.50
N SER A 190 10.68 -12.95 9.73
CA SER A 190 11.56 -12.76 10.90
C SER A 190 12.24 -11.38 10.95
N ARG A 191 12.49 -10.77 9.78
CA ARG A 191 13.21 -9.48 9.67
C ARG A 191 12.35 -8.35 9.11
N ARG A 192 11.08 -8.60 8.81
CA ARG A 192 10.16 -7.59 8.26
C ARG A 192 10.08 -6.34 9.14
N GLY A 193 10.16 -6.52 10.45
CA GLY A 193 10.16 -5.42 11.43
C GLY A 193 11.39 -4.51 11.34
N GLU A 194 12.48 -4.96 10.74
CA GLU A 194 13.70 -4.16 10.51
C GLU A 194 13.55 -3.24 9.28
N LEU A 195 12.53 -3.44 8.46
CA LEU A 195 12.31 -2.64 7.25
C LEU A 195 11.74 -1.27 7.60
N VAL A 196 12.37 -0.22 7.07
CA VAL A 196 11.87 1.14 7.18
C VAL A 196 10.85 1.39 6.06
N PRO A 197 9.58 1.71 6.39
CA PRO A 197 8.60 2.06 5.37
C PRO A 197 9.05 3.32 4.63
N TRP A 198 8.84 3.32 3.32
CA TRP A 198 9.18 4.49 2.51
C TRP A 198 8.32 5.68 2.92
N ARG A 199 8.99 6.82 3.10
CA ARG A 199 8.28 8.09 3.25
C ARG A 199 7.69 8.52 1.91
N ARG A 200 6.59 9.27 1.95
CA ARG A 200 5.87 9.67 0.73
C ARG A 200 6.73 10.56 -0.18
N GLU A 201 7.62 11.33 0.42
CA GLU A 201 8.61 12.18 -0.22
C GLU A 201 9.56 11.38 -1.12
N ALA A 202 10.06 10.25 -0.60
CA ALA A 202 10.97 9.38 -1.36
C ALA A 202 10.25 8.72 -2.54
N LEU A 203 9.00 8.29 -2.32
CA LEU A 203 8.15 7.75 -3.38
C LEU A 203 7.85 8.81 -4.45
N ALA A 204 7.57 10.05 -4.04
CA ALA A 204 7.32 11.15 -4.96
C ALA A 204 8.53 11.41 -5.88
N GLN A 205 9.75 11.44 -5.34
CA GLN A 205 10.96 11.61 -6.15
C GLN A 205 11.13 10.51 -7.21
N LEU A 206 10.80 9.25 -6.86
CA LEU A 206 10.83 8.13 -7.79
C LEU A 206 9.77 8.25 -8.90
N LEU A 207 8.60 8.79 -8.54
CA LEU A 207 7.45 8.90 -9.44
C LEU A 207 7.48 10.14 -10.33
N TYR A 208 8.18 11.20 -9.93
CA TYR A 208 8.23 12.47 -10.67
C TYR A 208 8.61 12.34 -12.16
N PRO A 209 9.54 11.46 -12.59
CA PRO A 209 9.81 11.27 -14.02
C PRO A 209 8.58 10.83 -14.84
N ALA A 210 7.58 10.25 -14.21
CA ALA A 210 6.31 9.84 -14.81
C ALA A 210 5.19 10.88 -14.60
N HIS A 211 5.53 12.15 -14.32
CA HIS A 211 4.55 13.22 -14.20
C HIS A 211 3.81 13.43 -15.53
N ARG A 212 2.55 13.82 -15.40
CA ARG A 212 1.76 14.21 -16.56
C ARG A 212 2.28 15.53 -17.12
N PRO A 213 2.31 15.68 -18.46
CA PRO A 213 2.69 16.94 -19.09
C PRO A 213 1.66 18.04 -18.84
N GLU A 214 0.41 17.68 -18.55
CA GLU A 214 -0.68 18.60 -18.31
C GLU A 214 -0.69 19.10 -16.86
N ILE A 215 -0.78 20.42 -16.70
CA ILE A 215 -0.94 21.07 -15.40
C ILE A 215 -2.37 20.86 -14.91
N SER A 216 -2.50 20.26 -13.74
CA SER A 216 -3.78 20.06 -13.08
C SER A 216 -4.13 21.27 -12.23
N ARG A 217 -5.38 21.76 -12.35
CA ARG A 217 -5.86 22.93 -11.62
C ARG A 217 -6.85 22.56 -10.54
N VAL A 218 -6.81 23.28 -9.42
CA VAL A 218 -7.85 23.18 -8.39
C VAL A 218 -9.12 23.86 -8.89
N THR A 219 -10.20 23.09 -8.98
CA THR A 219 -11.53 23.59 -9.35
C THR A 219 -12.13 24.46 -8.24
N LYS A 220 -13.20 25.21 -8.55
CA LYS A 220 -13.95 26.03 -7.58
C LYS A 220 -14.48 25.23 -6.37
N ASN A 221 -14.64 23.91 -6.52
CA ASN A 221 -15.13 23.03 -5.47
C ASN A 221 -14.00 22.45 -4.60
N GLY A 222 -12.76 22.94 -4.74
CA GLY A 222 -11.60 22.43 -4.01
C GLY A 222 -11.20 21.02 -4.43
N LEU A 223 -11.42 20.65 -5.69
CA LEU A 223 -11.10 19.33 -6.24
C LEU A 223 -10.12 19.46 -7.40
N VAL A 224 -9.22 18.49 -7.52
CA VAL A 224 -8.41 18.24 -8.73
C VAL A 224 -9.05 17.07 -9.47
N VAL A 225 -9.34 17.24 -10.75
CA VAL A 225 -9.98 16.22 -11.60
C VAL A 225 -8.96 15.71 -12.60
N ILE A 226 -8.86 14.38 -12.70
CA ILE A 226 -7.98 13.69 -13.62
C ILE A 226 -8.83 12.73 -14.46
N GLU A 227 -8.63 12.77 -15.77
CA GLU A 227 -9.23 11.83 -16.71
C GLU A 227 -8.10 11.03 -17.36
N ASP A 228 -8.05 9.74 -17.07
CA ASP A 228 -7.01 8.84 -17.58
C ASP A 228 -7.60 7.43 -17.68
N GLN A 229 -7.91 7.02 -18.91
CA GLN A 229 -8.57 5.74 -19.19
C GLN A 229 -7.68 4.54 -18.89
N ASP A 230 -6.35 4.72 -18.86
CA ASP A 230 -5.41 3.65 -18.52
C ASP A 230 -5.37 3.39 -17.00
N VAL A 231 -5.77 4.39 -16.19
CA VAL A 231 -5.84 4.28 -14.73
C VAL A 231 -7.25 3.94 -14.27
N ALA A 232 -8.26 4.61 -14.80
CA ALA A 232 -9.65 4.41 -14.40
C ALA A 232 -10.62 4.73 -15.54
N PRO A 233 -11.74 3.98 -15.67
CA PRO A 233 -12.71 4.20 -16.74
C PRO A 233 -13.51 5.52 -16.59
N SER A 234 -13.37 6.22 -15.46
CA SER A 234 -14.12 7.45 -15.16
C SER A 234 -13.22 8.47 -14.47
N ALA A 235 -13.58 9.75 -14.58
CA ALA A 235 -12.82 10.86 -14.00
C ALA A 235 -12.58 10.68 -12.49
N LEU A 236 -11.30 10.63 -12.10
CA LEU A 236 -10.86 10.59 -10.72
C LEU A 236 -10.87 12.00 -10.13
N ARG A 237 -11.46 12.15 -8.95
CA ARG A 237 -11.58 13.44 -8.28
C ARG A 237 -10.78 13.37 -6.99
N PHE A 238 -9.85 14.27 -6.77
CA PHE A 238 -9.00 14.31 -5.59
C PHE A 238 -9.32 15.55 -4.74
N LEU A 239 -9.38 15.38 -3.43
CA LEU A 239 -9.70 16.47 -2.51
C LEU A 239 -8.49 17.38 -2.29
N ALA A 240 -8.65 18.67 -2.60
CA ALA A 240 -7.65 19.72 -2.49
C ALA A 240 -8.16 20.92 -1.69
N HIS A 241 -8.93 20.70 -0.62
CA HIS A 241 -9.58 21.76 0.18
C HIS A 241 -8.61 22.68 0.92
N HIS A 242 -7.34 22.30 1.03
CA HIS A 242 -6.27 23.13 1.59
C HIS A 242 -5.66 24.11 0.57
N PHE A 243 -6.05 24.03 -0.71
CA PHE A 243 -5.55 24.85 -1.79
C PHE A 243 -6.63 25.79 -2.32
N SER A 244 -6.20 26.91 -2.90
CA SER A 244 -7.10 27.89 -3.48
C SER A 244 -7.57 27.45 -4.85
N ALA A 245 -8.80 27.83 -5.22
CA ALA A 245 -9.29 27.61 -6.58
C ALA A 245 -8.36 28.32 -7.59
N GLY A 246 -7.94 27.57 -8.62
CA GLY A 246 -6.98 28.05 -9.62
C GLY A 246 -5.52 27.70 -9.32
N ASP A 247 -5.19 27.16 -8.15
CA ASP A 247 -3.84 26.65 -7.88
C ASP A 247 -3.47 25.55 -8.90
N GLU A 248 -2.22 25.59 -9.35
CA GLU A 248 -1.69 24.78 -10.45
C GLU A 248 -0.64 23.79 -9.95
N PHE A 249 -0.77 22.52 -10.36
CA PHE A 249 0.14 21.44 -9.96
C PHE A 249 0.57 20.58 -11.15
N GLU A 250 1.80 20.09 -11.09
CA GLU A 250 2.20 18.89 -11.83
C GLU A 250 1.75 17.67 -11.03
N THR A 251 1.27 16.64 -11.72
CA THR A 251 0.66 15.50 -11.03
C THR A 251 1.16 14.15 -11.53
N VAL A 252 1.24 13.20 -10.61
CA VAL A 252 1.52 11.78 -10.92
C VAL A 252 0.49 10.92 -10.19
N ILE A 253 -0.07 9.93 -10.89
CA ILE A 253 -0.86 8.85 -10.29
C ILE A 253 -0.11 7.54 -10.51
N ASN A 254 0.02 6.74 -9.45
CA ASN A 254 0.46 5.36 -9.59
C ASN A 254 -0.76 4.48 -9.90
N PRO A 255 -0.83 3.79 -11.06
CA PRO A 255 -1.95 2.91 -11.39
C PRO A 255 -2.18 1.78 -10.37
N MET A 256 -1.12 1.38 -9.65
CA MET A 256 -1.21 0.35 -8.60
C MET A 256 -1.80 0.88 -7.28
N VAL A 257 -1.85 2.22 -7.12
CA VAL A 257 -2.43 2.89 -5.94
C VAL A 257 -3.19 4.14 -6.41
N PRO A 258 -4.32 3.96 -7.13
CA PRO A 258 -5.04 5.06 -7.78
C PRO A 258 -5.71 6.02 -6.79
N ASP A 259 -5.79 5.64 -5.51
CA ASP A 259 -6.41 6.43 -4.44
C ASP A 259 -5.58 7.66 -4.02
N LEU A 260 -4.33 7.77 -4.50
CA LEU A 260 -3.41 8.84 -4.16
C LEU A 260 -2.90 9.56 -5.41
N LEU A 261 -3.04 10.89 -5.39
CA LEU A 261 -2.45 11.79 -6.38
C LEU A 261 -1.24 12.47 -5.77
N PHE A 262 -0.07 12.32 -6.37
CA PHE A 262 1.14 13.05 -5.97
C PHE A 262 1.15 14.40 -6.68
N ILE A 263 1.35 15.47 -5.90
CA ILE A 263 1.35 16.84 -6.41
C ILE A 263 2.71 17.50 -6.24
N TYR A 264 3.12 18.22 -7.28
CA TYR A 264 4.36 18.99 -7.34
C TYR A 264 4.06 20.41 -7.78
N ASP A 265 4.93 21.33 -7.40
CA ASP A 265 4.80 22.74 -7.74
C ASP A 265 5.00 22.94 -9.26
N ALA A 266 4.02 23.56 -9.91
CA ALA A 266 4.07 23.86 -11.35
C ALA A 266 4.74 25.21 -11.66
N ARG A 267 5.05 26.03 -10.65
CA ARG A 267 5.62 27.37 -10.85
C ARG A 267 7.05 27.27 -11.37
N ALA A 268 7.39 28.11 -12.35
CA ALA A 268 8.68 28.06 -13.05
C ALA A 268 9.92 28.09 -12.13
N ASN A 269 9.84 28.75 -10.98
CA ASN A 269 10.94 28.86 -10.01
C ASN A 269 11.07 27.67 -9.04
N ARG A 270 10.05 26.80 -8.95
CA ARG A 270 9.98 25.66 -8.02
C ARG A 270 9.52 24.38 -8.72
N LYS A 271 9.58 24.34 -10.05
CA LYS A 271 9.08 23.25 -10.87
C LYS A 271 9.58 21.89 -10.37
N GLY A 272 8.67 20.97 -10.14
CA GLY A 272 8.97 19.63 -9.64
C GLY A 272 9.24 19.53 -8.14
N ALA A 273 9.13 20.63 -7.38
CA ALA A 273 9.19 20.57 -5.92
C ALA A 273 7.96 19.82 -5.38
N TRP A 274 8.19 18.79 -4.57
CA TRP A 274 7.11 18.02 -3.97
C TRP A 274 6.28 18.87 -2.99
N LEU A 275 4.96 18.90 -3.19
CA LEU A 275 4.02 19.63 -2.33
C LEU A 275 3.23 18.71 -1.39
N GLY A 276 3.01 17.45 -1.78
CA GLY A 276 2.25 16.52 -0.97
C GLY A 276 1.52 15.45 -1.77
N THR A 277 0.47 14.92 -1.15
CA THR A 277 -0.42 13.92 -1.75
C THR A 277 -1.87 14.30 -1.51
N LEU A 278 -2.71 14.20 -2.53
CA LEU A 278 -4.16 14.37 -2.42
C LEU A 278 -4.84 12.99 -2.41
N LYS A 279 -5.91 12.86 -1.63
CA LYS A 279 -6.69 11.62 -1.53
C LYS A 279 -7.87 11.63 -2.49
N LEU A 280 -8.20 10.45 -3.02
CA LEU A 280 -9.37 10.27 -3.87
C LEU A 280 -10.67 10.62 -3.11
N TRP A 281 -11.47 11.44 -3.77
CA TRP A 281 -12.77 11.99 -3.38
C TRP A 281 -13.88 11.42 -4.30
N GLY A 282 -13.72 10.18 -4.77
CA GLY A 282 -14.59 9.55 -5.77
C GLY A 282 -16.09 9.50 -5.39
N SER A 283 -16.91 9.14 -6.37
CA SER A 283 -18.32 8.84 -6.17
C SER A 283 -18.50 7.43 -5.61
N VAL A 284 -19.33 7.29 -4.59
CA VAL A 284 -19.65 6.00 -3.98
C VAL A 284 -20.91 5.43 -4.62
N ASN A 285 -20.96 4.11 -4.81
CA ASN A 285 -22.20 3.45 -5.21
C ASN A 285 -23.25 3.60 -4.11
N ARG A 286 -24.44 4.10 -4.46
CA ARG A 286 -25.54 4.31 -3.50
C ARG A 286 -26.06 3.02 -2.89
N ALA A 287 -25.79 1.87 -3.51
CA ALA A 287 -26.17 0.56 -2.99
C ALA A 287 -25.23 0.01 -1.90
N ASP A 288 -24.05 0.65 -1.68
CA ASP A 288 -23.10 0.26 -0.63
C ASP A 288 -23.24 1.19 0.58
N ASP A 289 -24.11 0.81 1.52
CA ASP A 289 -24.39 1.58 2.73
C ASP A 289 -23.13 1.85 3.57
N ALA A 290 -22.22 0.88 3.65
CA ALA A 290 -20.99 1.04 4.43
C ALA A 290 -20.05 2.08 3.80
N ALA A 291 -19.93 2.09 2.48
CA ALA A 291 -19.15 3.10 1.78
C ALA A 291 -19.80 4.49 1.86
N VAL A 292 -21.14 4.58 1.80
CA VAL A 292 -21.87 5.85 1.97
C VAL A 292 -21.63 6.43 3.36
N GLN A 293 -21.72 5.63 4.43
CA GLN A 293 -21.47 6.09 5.79
C GLN A 293 -20.03 6.59 6.00
N ARG A 294 -19.03 5.85 5.49
CA ARG A 294 -17.63 6.32 5.48
C ARG A 294 -17.49 7.67 4.78
N ARG A 295 -18.24 7.86 3.68
CA ARG A 295 -18.20 9.09 2.89
C ARG A 295 -18.79 10.28 3.63
N ILE A 296 -19.93 10.09 4.30
CA ILE A 296 -20.54 11.10 5.16
C ILE A 296 -19.56 11.49 6.27
N GLY A 297 -18.90 10.52 6.91
CA GLY A 297 -17.88 10.77 7.92
C GLY A 297 -16.70 11.62 7.40
N MET A 298 -16.19 11.31 6.21
CA MET A 298 -15.14 12.11 5.57
C MET A 298 -15.61 13.52 5.24
N ALA A 299 -16.85 13.69 4.75
CA ALA A 299 -17.42 15.00 4.45
C ALA A 299 -17.60 15.88 5.70
N GLU A 300 -18.08 15.30 6.80
CA GLU A 300 -18.20 16.02 8.08
C GLU A 300 -16.82 16.37 8.66
N GLN A 301 -15.81 15.50 8.49
CA GLN A 301 -14.44 15.83 8.87
C GLN A 301 -13.92 17.04 8.09
N VAL A 302 -14.04 17.05 6.77
CA VAL A 302 -13.58 18.16 5.91
C VAL A 302 -14.34 19.45 6.26
N LYS A 303 -15.65 19.36 6.44
CA LYS A 303 -16.48 20.50 6.86
C LYS A 303 -16.02 21.05 8.20
N ARG A 304 -15.71 20.19 9.19
CA ARG A 304 -15.18 20.63 10.48
C ARG A 304 -13.84 21.34 10.34
N GLU A 305 -12.93 20.82 9.52
CA GLU A 305 -11.62 21.44 9.25
C GLU A 305 -11.78 22.83 8.60
N LEU A 306 -12.70 22.96 7.64
CA LEU A 306 -12.99 24.24 6.97
C LEU A 306 -13.68 25.25 7.90
N LEU A 307 -14.51 24.79 8.84
CA LEU A 307 -15.22 25.65 9.79
C LEU A 307 -14.36 26.03 11.01
N GLU A 308 -13.28 25.30 11.31
CA GLU A 308 -12.46 25.53 12.50
C GLU A 308 -11.91 26.97 12.61
N PRO A 309 -11.41 27.62 11.55
CA PRO A 309 -11.00 29.02 11.63
C PRO A 309 -12.16 29.97 11.93
N LEU A 310 -13.35 29.70 11.37
CA LEU A 310 -14.55 30.51 11.58
C LEU A 310 -15.09 30.37 13.00
N THR A 311 -15.09 29.16 13.56
CA THR A 311 -15.52 28.93 14.95
C THR A 311 -14.56 29.61 15.94
N LYS A 312 -13.25 29.58 15.69
CA LYS A 312 -12.26 30.33 16.47
C LYS A 312 -12.50 31.84 16.41
N MET A 313 -12.75 32.40 15.23
CA MET A 313 -13.08 33.83 15.10
C MET A 313 -14.41 34.21 15.75
N GLY A 314 -15.44 33.38 15.57
CA GLY A 314 -16.77 33.58 16.16
C GLY A 314 -16.72 33.53 17.69
N GLY A 315 -15.96 32.59 18.26
CA GLY A 315 -15.74 32.51 19.71
C GLY A 315 -15.07 33.77 20.27
N ARG A 316 -14.07 34.32 19.55
CA ARG A 316 -13.44 35.59 19.93
C ARG A 316 -14.43 36.76 19.89
N LEU A 317 -15.22 36.88 18.82
CA LEU A 317 -16.23 37.94 18.70
C LEU A 317 -17.32 37.83 19.77
N ALA A 318 -17.77 36.61 20.06
CA ALA A 318 -18.76 36.37 21.11
C ALA A 318 -18.24 36.74 22.49
N LYS A 319 -16.97 36.39 22.78
CA LYS A 319 -16.30 36.80 24.03
C LYS A 319 -16.20 38.31 24.16
N ASN A 320 -15.73 39.00 23.11
CA ASN A 320 -15.64 40.46 23.11
C ASN A 320 -17.02 41.10 23.32
N ARG A 321 -18.07 40.60 22.67
CA ARG A 321 -19.45 41.10 22.88
C ARG A 321 -19.96 40.87 24.30
N ALA A 322 -19.61 39.75 24.93
CA ALA A 322 -19.97 39.47 26.30
C ALA A 322 -19.26 40.44 27.26
N GLU A 323 -17.96 40.67 27.07
CA GLU A 323 -17.18 41.65 27.82
C GLU A 323 -17.75 43.08 27.65
N ASP A 324 -18.09 43.47 26.42
CA ASP A 324 -18.73 44.77 26.14
C ASP A 324 -20.09 44.90 26.83
N LEU A 325 -20.91 43.84 26.84
CA LEU A 325 -22.21 43.82 27.52
C LEU A 325 -22.06 43.92 29.03
N GLU A 326 -21.12 43.19 29.62
CA GLU A 326 -20.82 43.28 31.06
C GLU A 326 -20.33 44.68 31.45
N HIS A 327 -19.43 45.25 30.65
CA HIS A 327 -18.95 46.62 30.84
C HIS A 327 -20.09 47.63 30.75
N ASN A 328 -20.93 47.56 29.71
CA ASN A 328 -22.07 48.45 29.51
C ASN A 328 -23.10 48.33 30.65
N ASN A 329 -23.37 47.11 31.12
CA ASN A 329 -24.26 46.88 32.26
C ASN A 329 -23.68 47.46 33.55
N ALA A 330 -22.37 47.35 33.78
CA ALA A 330 -21.71 47.95 34.93
C ALA A 330 -21.78 49.48 34.90
N VAL A 331 -21.53 50.11 33.74
CA VAL A 331 -21.62 51.56 33.56
C VAL A 331 -23.05 52.06 33.76
N LEU A 332 -24.04 51.40 33.16
CA LEU A 332 -25.46 51.76 33.33
C LEU A 332 -25.93 51.55 34.78
N GLY A 333 -25.44 50.51 35.44
CA GLY A 333 -25.68 50.26 36.86
C GLY A 333 -25.12 51.37 37.75
N ALA A 334 -23.88 51.81 37.50
CA ALA A 334 -23.23 52.90 38.23
C ALA A 334 -23.97 54.24 38.05
N LEU A 335 -24.38 54.56 36.83
CA LEU A 335 -25.17 55.77 36.52
C LEU A 335 -26.55 55.74 37.18
N GLY A 336 -27.17 54.56 37.25
CA GLY A 336 -28.43 54.32 37.94
C GLY A 336 -28.31 54.49 39.46
N SER A 337 -27.20 54.06 40.06
CA SER A 337 -26.92 54.32 41.47
C SER A 337 -26.67 55.79 41.75
N GLU A 338 -25.83 56.48 40.97
CA GLU A 338 -25.55 57.91 41.15
C GLU A 338 -26.80 58.79 41.05
N LYS A 339 -27.69 58.50 40.08
CA LYS A 339 -29.00 59.18 39.99
C LYS A 339 -29.87 58.92 41.21
N LYS A 340 -29.88 57.71 41.77
CA LYS A 340 -30.64 57.40 42.99
C LYS A 340 -30.07 58.13 44.20
N THR A 341 -28.75 58.21 44.33
CA THR A 341 -28.08 58.95 45.41
C THR A 341 -28.37 60.44 45.31
N ALA A 342 -28.26 61.04 44.11
CA ALA A 342 -28.56 62.45 43.87
C ALA A 342 -30.03 62.80 44.15
N VAL A 343 -30.98 61.93 43.79
CA VAL A 343 -32.41 62.11 44.09
C VAL A 343 -32.69 61.96 45.59
N ALA A 344 -32.00 61.05 46.28
CA ALA A 344 -32.12 60.89 47.73
C ALA A 344 -31.56 62.10 48.50
N GLU A 345 -30.42 62.64 48.07
CA GLU A 345 -29.81 63.85 48.63
C GLU A 345 -30.69 65.09 48.38
N ALA A 346 -31.22 65.26 47.17
CA ALA A 346 -32.14 66.36 46.87
C ALA A 346 -33.44 66.28 47.69
N ARG A 347 -33.96 65.08 47.93
CA ARG A 347 -35.15 64.86 48.76
C ARG A 347 -34.87 65.10 50.25
N ALA A 348 -33.69 64.75 50.73
CA ALA A 348 -33.26 65.04 52.10
C ALA A 348 -33.07 66.55 52.34
N ALA A 349 -32.51 67.28 51.36
CA ALA A 349 -32.36 68.74 51.42
C ALA A 349 -33.70 69.49 51.41
N MET A 350 -34.72 68.93 50.76
CA MET A 350 -36.09 69.49 50.76
C MET A 350 -36.83 69.30 52.09
N MET A 351 -36.44 68.31 52.90
CA MET A 351 -37.06 68.03 54.22
C MET A 351 -36.42 68.79 55.38
N THR A 352 -35.30 69.50 55.16
CA THR A 352 -34.56 70.23 56.20
C THR A 352 -34.65 71.76 56.09
N MET A 353 -35.49 72.31 55.21
CA MET A 353 -35.77 73.75 55.21
C MET A 353 -36.80 74.10 56.29
N PRO A 354 -36.46 74.93 57.30
CA PRO A 354 -37.42 75.43 58.27
C PRO A 354 -38.24 76.58 57.67
N ASP A 355 -39.53 76.63 58.03
CA ASP A 355 -40.53 77.63 57.62
C ASP A 355 -40.13 79.10 57.90
#